data_AF-A0A6P0W399-F1
#
_entry.id   AF-A0A6P0W399-F1
#
_cell.length_a   1.000
_cell.length_b   1.000
_cell.length_c   1.000
_cell.angle_alpha   90.00
_cell.angle_beta   90.00
_cell.angle_gamma   90.00
#
_symmetry.space_group_name_H-M   'P 1'
#
loop_
_entity.id
_entity.type
_entity.pdbx_description
1 polymer ?
#
loop_
_entity_poly.entity_id
_entity_poly.type
_entity_poly.pdbx_seq_one_letter_code
_entity_poly.pdbx_strand_id
1 'polypeptide(L)'
;MTSEVEPTYSPGPNPTLKRAWERQRTYSKNATAAQKRFFLLRIGILVLSVLATLLAVLHSELVDVLGESHQTVKVIHYVLLLVPIALSVLLAGAVKFDKGGNWILLRGSAEAIKREIYCYRAQVGEYSDNTSRDAKLARKVKVISQRLKGTTVHHTSFSPYEGEVSRRKRSSLSKDKKRQEAQQHHQDDNFSDLTPENYLVWRVEDQFKWYRKRTRKLDIQLHGYQWGVYILGGVGSFLVALGQDTSVAVTTALAAAFSSFLELKRVETTLIAYNQAADDLYDISTWWHGLSDQEKSEKFELLVISTERTIQSENVGWVQEMNDALAELYGETEQSEDKGKNPSPSQKVDTK
;
A
#
# COMPACT_ATOMS: atom_id res chain seq x y z
N MET A 1 4.68 55.69 -33.91
CA MET A 1 5.25 54.32 -33.81
C MET A 1 5.12 53.88 -32.37
N THR A 2 3.95 53.35 -32.01
CA THR A 2 3.71 52.73 -30.71
C THR A 2 4.22 51.30 -30.82
N SER A 3 5.32 50.99 -30.14
CA SER A 3 5.84 49.62 -30.04
C SER A 3 4.85 48.78 -29.24
N GLU A 4 4.14 47.90 -29.95
CA GLU A 4 3.29 46.88 -29.36
C GLU A 4 4.20 45.90 -28.63
N VAL A 5 4.12 45.90 -27.30
CA VAL A 5 4.82 44.91 -26.46
C VAL A 5 4.07 43.60 -26.63
N GLU A 6 4.61 42.69 -27.45
CA GLU A 6 4.11 41.32 -27.53
C GLU A 6 4.13 40.69 -26.11
N PRO A 7 3.00 40.17 -25.61
CA PRO A 7 3.00 39.44 -24.36
C PRO A 7 3.83 38.17 -24.56
N THR A 8 4.95 38.06 -23.85
CA THR A 8 5.73 36.81 -23.75
C THR A 8 4.86 35.73 -23.13
N TYR A 9 4.14 34.98 -23.96
CA TYR A 9 3.41 33.80 -23.57
C TYR A 9 4.44 32.75 -23.16
N SER A 10 4.76 32.65 -21.86
CA SER A 10 5.43 31.48 -21.33
C SER A 10 4.58 30.27 -21.74
N PRO A 11 5.08 29.35 -22.59
CA PRO A 11 4.28 28.24 -23.06
C PRO A 11 3.80 27.46 -21.84
N GLY A 12 2.48 27.30 -21.72
CA GLY A 12 1.88 26.52 -20.65
C GLY A 12 2.48 25.10 -20.59
N PRO A 13 2.35 24.40 -19.45
CA PRO A 13 2.97 23.10 -19.25
C PRO A 13 2.58 22.13 -20.38
N ASN A 14 3.58 21.37 -20.88
CA ASN A 14 3.39 20.44 -21.99
C ASN A 14 2.13 19.59 -21.77
N PRO A 15 1.17 19.57 -22.71
CA PRO A 15 -0.12 18.92 -22.51
C PRO A 15 0.02 17.40 -22.29
N THR A 16 1.02 16.77 -22.90
CA THR A 16 1.33 15.35 -22.73
C THR A 16 1.82 15.07 -21.31
N LEU A 17 2.79 15.85 -20.84
CA LEU A 17 3.34 15.72 -19.49
C LEU A 17 2.26 15.99 -18.42
N LYS A 18 1.40 16.99 -18.65
CA LYS A 18 0.25 17.28 -17.77
C LYS A 18 -0.70 16.08 -17.66
N ARG A 19 -1.07 15.48 -18.79
CA ARG A 19 -1.93 14.28 -18.80
C ARG A 19 -1.26 13.07 -18.15
N ALA A 20 0.06 12.91 -18.29
CA ALA A 20 0.81 11.86 -17.61
C ALA A 20 0.74 12.03 -16.08
N TRP A 21 0.96 13.24 -15.56
CA TRP A 21 0.81 13.54 -14.14
C TRP A 21 -0.62 13.34 -13.62
N GLU A 22 -1.64 13.80 -14.36
CA GLU A 22 -3.04 13.58 -13.98
C GLU A 22 -3.37 12.09 -13.87
N ARG A 23 -2.85 11.28 -14.82
CA ARG A 23 -3.01 9.83 -14.80
C ARG A 23 -2.31 9.20 -13.59
N GLN A 24 -1.05 9.57 -13.36
CA GLN A 24 -0.27 9.10 -12.22
C GLN A 24 -0.96 9.40 -10.89
N ARG A 25 -1.43 10.63 -10.70
CA ARG A 25 -2.11 11.09 -9.48
C ARG A 25 -3.45 10.38 -9.30
N THR A 26 -4.19 10.15 -10.38
CA THR A 26 -5.44 9.37 -10.37
C THR A 26 -5.17 7.94 -9.88
N TYR A 27 -4.17 7.26 -10.43
CA TYR A 27 -3.83 5.90 -10.00
C TYR A 27 -3.35 5.86 -8.55
N SER A 28 -2.47 6.76 -8.13
CA SER A 28 -1.97 6.84 -6.76
C SER A 28 -3.08 7.10 -5.73
N LYS A 29 -4.02 8.02 -6.02
CA LYS A 29 -5.17 8.32 -5.16
C LYS A 29 -6.09 7.11 -4.99
N ASN A 30 -6.45 6.45 -6.10
CA ASN A 30 -7.34 5.30 -6.08
C ASN A 30 -6.66 4.08 -5.43
N ALA A 31 -5.35 3.89 -5.65
CA ALA A 31 -4.56 2.88 -4.96
C ALA A 31 -4.62 3.05 -3.44
N THR A 32 -4.40 4.28 -2.94
CA THR A 32 -4.44 4.57 -1.50
C THR A 32 -5.83 4.34 -0.90
N ALA A 33 -6.89 4.73 -1.62
CA ALA A 33 -8.27 4.52 -1.18
C ALA A 33 -8.62 3.03 -1.11
N ALA A 34 -8.26 2.27 -2.15
CA ALA A 34 -8.48 0.83 -2.21
C ALA A 34 -7.67 0.09 -1.14
N GLN A 35 -6.39 0.44 -0.95
CA GLN A 35 -5.54 -0.12 0.09
C GLN A 35 -6.13 0.06 1.50
N LYS A 36 -6.67 1.27 1.80
CA LYS A 36 -7.32 1.52 3.09
C LYS A 36 -8.54 0.63 3.31
N ARG A 37 -9.38 0.47 2.28
CA ARG A 37 -10.57 -0.40 2.35
C ARG A 37 -10.17 -1.86 2.58
N PHE A 38 -9.16 -2.35 1.85
CA PHE A 38 -8.59 -3.68 2.02
C PHE A 38 -8.17 -3.93 3.48
N PHE A 39 -7.32 -3.07 4.03
CA PHE A 39 -6.84 -3.27 5.40
C PHE A 39 -7.93 -3.08 6.46
N LEU A 40 -8.90 -2.20 6.24
CA LEU A 40 -10.03 -2.05 7.18
C LEU A 40 -10.88 -3.32 7.25
N LEU A 41 -11.19 -3.95 6.11
CA LEU A 41 -11.91 -5.23 6.08
C LEU A 41 -11.12 -6.33 6.79
N ARG A 42 -9.81 -6.42 6.52
CA ARG A 42 -8.95 -7.44 7.14
C ARG A 42 -8.78 -7.24 8.65
N ILE A 43 -8.62 -6.00 9.11
CA ILE A 43 -8.63 -5.68 10.54
C ILE A 43 -9.99 -6.05 11.16
N GLY A 44 -11.09 -5.79 10.48
CA GLY A 44 -12.43 -6.18 10.93
C GLY A 44 -12.57 -7.70 11.12
N ILE A 45 -12.08 -8.50 10.18
CA ILE A 45 -12.08 -9.97 10.28
C ILE A 45 -11.23 -10.43 11.48
N LEU A 46 -10.00 -9.91 11.62
CA LEU A 46 -9.11 -10.28 12.73
C LEU A 46 -9.71 -9.91 14.09
N VAL A 47 -10.29 -8.71 14.21
CA VAL A 47 -10.96 -8.25 15.44
C VAL A 47 -12.16 -9.15 15.75
N LEU A 48 -12.97 -9.48 14.75
CA LEU A 48 -14.13 -10.35 14.95
C LEU A 48 -13.72 -11.78 15.35
N SER A 49 -12.63 -12.32 14.80
CA SER A 49 -12.08 -13.62 15.21
C SER A 49 -11.62 -13.62 16.66
N VAL A 50 -10.90 -12.59 17.10
CA VAL A 50 -10.47 -12.45 18.50
C VAL A 50 -11.68 -12.29 19.43
N LEU A 51 -12.67 -11.48 19.04
CA LEU A 51 -13.91 -11.32 19.80
C LEU A 51 -14.70 -12.63 19.90
N ALA A 52 -14.70 -13.46 18.84
CA ALA A 52 -15.32 -14.78 18.86
C ALA A 52 -14.71 -15.65 19.97
N THR A 53 -13.38 -15.71 20.04
CA THR A 53 -12.67 -16.49 21.06
C THR A 53 -12.91 -15.93 22.46
N LEU A 54 -12.86 -14.60 22.62
CA LEU A 54 -13.15 -13.96 23.91
C LEU A 54 -14.58 -14.27 24.39
N LEU A 55 -15.57 -14.14 23.51
CA LEU A 55 -16.96 -14.45 23.84
C LEU A 55 -17.16 -15.92 24.18
N ALA A 56 -16.46 -16.83 23.49
CA ALA A 56 -16.54 -18.26 23.76
C ALA A 56 -16.01 -18.60 25.16
N VAL A 57 -14.88 -17.99 25.55
CA VAL A 57 -14.32 -18.15 26.90
C VAL A 57 -15.24 -17.53 27.95
N LEU A 58 -15.71 -16.29 27.74
CA LEU A 58 -16.65 -15.63 28.66
C LEU A 58 -17.95 -16.42 28.83
N HIS A 59 -18.46 -17.03 27.76
CA HIS A 59 -19.64 -17.89 27.83
C HIS A 59 -19.39 -19.10 28.73
N SER A 60 -18.25 -19.78 28.58
CA SER A 60 -17.88 -20.93 29.42
C SER A 60 -17.88 -20.56 30.89
N GLU A 61 -17.17 -19.48 31.25
CA GLU A 61 -17.06 -19.02 32.64
C GLU A 61 -18.41 -18.59 33.24
N LEU A 62 -19.25 -17.91 32.46
CA LEU A 62 -20.56 -17.45 32.93
C LEU A 62 -21.55 -18.60 33.11
N VAL A 63 -21.47 -19.64 32.28
CA VAL A 63 -22.27 -20.86 32.46
C VAL A 63 -21.92 -21.52 33.79
N ASP A 64 -20.64 -21.63 34.12
CA ASP A 64 -20.17 -22.26 35.36
C ASP A 64 -20.61 -21.48 36.61
N VAL A 65 -20.67 -20.14 36.55
CA VAL A 65 -21.02 -19.28 37.70
C VAL A 65 -22.53 -19.05 37.85
N LEU A 66 -23.24 -18.74 36.76
CA LEU A 66 -24.65 -18.28 36.80
C LEU A 66 -25.64 -19.35 36.36
N GLY A 67 -25.17 -20.45 35.77
CA GLY A 67 -25.98 -21.50 35.17
C GLY A 67 -26.58 -21.11 33.81
N GLU A 68 -26.84 -22.12 32.97
CA GLU A 68 -27.27 -21.93 31.58
C GLU A 68 -28.58 -21.15 31.40
N SER A 69 -29.47 -21.17 32.39
CA SER A 69 -30.78 -20.53 32.28
C SER A 69 -30.73 -19.01 32.44
N HIS A 70 -29.61 -18.47 32.95
CA HIS A 70 -29.46 -17.03 33.18
C HIS A 70 -29.55 -16.25 31.86
N GLN A 71 -30.29 -15.13 31.86
CA GLN A 71 -30.57 -14.35 30.65
C GLN A 71 -29.29 -13.88 29.95
N THR A 72 -28.28 -13.44 30.72
CA THR A 72 -26.98 -13.02 30.19
C THR A 72 -26.26 -14.12 29.39
N VAL A 73 -26.30 -15.36 29.87
CA VAL A 73 -25.67 -16.52 29.20
C VAL A 73 -26.36 -16.77 27.86
N LYS A 74 -27.70 -16.75 27.84
CA LYS A 74 -28.49 -16.88 26.61
C LYS A 74 -28.18 -15.78 25.58
N VAL A 75 -28.05 -14.53 26.03
CA VAL A 75 -27.68 -13.42 25.14
C VAL A 75 -26.31 -13.65 24.51
N ILE A 76 -25.29 -14.01 25.31
CA ILE A 76 -23.94 -14.31 24.80
C ILE A 76 -23.96 -15.49 23.84
N HIS A 77 -24.74 -16.53 24.13
CA HIS A 77 -24.92 -17.69 23.26
C HIS A 77 -25.45 -17.28 21.87
N TYR A 78 -26.50 -16.45 21.81
CA TYR A 78 -27.01 -15.94 20.53
C TYR A 78 -25.98 -15.08 19.79
N VAL A 79 -25.21 -14.25 20.48
CA VAL A 79 -24.12 -13.48 19.86
C VAL A 79 -23.06 -14.42 19.29
N LEU A 80 -22.67 -15.48 20.02
CA LEU A 80 -21.73 -16.50 19.54
C LEU A 80 -22.21 -17.20 18.27
N LEU A 81 -23.52 -17.43 18.11
CA LEU A 81 -24.09 -17.98 16.87
C LEU A 81 -24.05 -16.97 15.71
N LEU A 82 -24.18 -15.67 15.99
CA LEU A 82 -24.14 -14.62 14.97
C LEU A 82 -22.71 -14.34 14.47
N VAL A 83 -21.69 -14.54 15.30
CA VAL A 83 -20.29 -14.21 14.96
C VAL A 83 -19.78 -15.01 13.74
N PRO A 84 -19.93 -16.35 13.65
CA PRO A 84 -19.57 -17.11 12.46
C PRO A 84 -20.30 -16.66 11.20
N ILE A 85 -21.60 -16.30 11.31
CA ILE A 85 -22.40 -15.79 10.20
C ILE A 85 -21.82 -14.45 9.71
N ALA A 86 -21.52 -13.54 10.63
CA ALA A 86 -20.88 -12.27 10.32
C ALA A 86 -19.49 -12.46 9.70
N LEU A 87 -18.69 -13.41 10.21
CA LEU A 87 -17.39 -13.79 9.63
C LEU A 87 -17.55 -14.31 8.19
N SER A 88 -18.50 -15.22 7.92
CA SER A 88 -18.76 -15.73 6.57
C SER A 88 -19.18 -14.61 5.61
N VAL A 89 -20.04 -13.68 6.04
CA VAL A 89 -20.45 -12.53 5.23
C VAL A 89 -19.27 -11.59 4.95
N LEU A 90 -18.44 -11.31 5.95
CA LEU A 90 -17.24 -10.47 5.80
C LEU A 90 -16.20 -11.13 4.88
N LEU A 91 -15.96 -12.44 5.03
CA LEU A 91 -15.06 -13.20 4.17
C LEU A 91 -15.56 -13.25 2.73
N ALA A 92 -16.84 -13.55 2.51
CA ALA A 92 -17.45 -13.51 1.18
C ALA A 92 -17.36 -12.10 0.57
N GLY A 93 -17.57 -11.05 1.38
CA GLY A 93 -17.36 -9.67 0.97
C GLY A 93 -15.92 -9.37 0.58
N ALA A 94 -14.96 -9.77 1.40
CA ALA A 94 -13.53 -9.60 1.13
C ALA A 94 -13.13 -10.33 -0.16
N VAL A 95 -13.55 -11.59 -0.33
CA VAL A 95 -13.26 -12.38 -1.54
C VAL A 95 -13.94 -11.77 -2.76
N LYS A 96 -15.20 -11.33 -2.68
CA LYS A 96 -15.94 -10.86 -3.86
C LYS A 96 -15.56 -9.44 -4.28
N PHE A 97 -15.32 -8.54 -3.33
CA PHE A 97 -15.04 -7.13 -3.60
C PHE A 97 -13.55 -6.80 -3.64
N ASP A 98 -12.68 -7.69 -3.14
CA ASP A 98 -11.24 -7.47 -2.99
C ASP A 98 -10.38 -8.52 -3.71
N LYS A 99 -11.01 -9.35 -4.56
CA LYS A 99 -10.35 -10.40 -5.38
C LYS A 99 -9.21 -9.90 -6.27
N GLY A 100 -9.12 -8.59 -6.49
CA GLY A 100 -8.00 -7.97 -7.17
C GLY A 100 -7.12 -7.25 -6.18
N GLY A 101 -5.82 -7.49 -6.23
CA GLY A 101 -4.78 -6.54 -5.79
C GLY A 101 -4.85 -5.22 -6.57
N ASN A 102 -6.03 -4.63 -6.72
CA ASN A 102 -6.32 -3.44 -7.50
C ASN A 102 -5.47 -2.29 -7.01
N TRP A 103 -5.31 -2.19 -5.69
CA TRP A 103 -4.45 -1.19 -5.08
C TRP A 103 -2.97 -1.42 -5.40
N ILE A 104 -2.52 -2.67 -5.53
CA ILE A 104 -1.16 -3.06 -5.92
C ILE A 104 -0.93 -2.73 -7.40
N LEU A 105 -1.82 -3.17 -8.28
CA LEU A 105 -1.76 -2.89 -9.72
C LEU A 105 -1.78 -1.38 -10.02
N LEU A 106 -2.66 -0.64 -9.34
CA LEU A 106 -2.73 0.82 -9.45
C LEU A 106 -1.47 1.50 -8.92
N ARG A 107 -0.94 1.05 -7.78
CA ARG A 107 0.30 1.60 -7.21
C ARG A 107 1.49 1.32 -8.13
N GLY A 108 1.66 0.08 -8.57
CA GLY A 108 2.71 -0.32 -9.51
C GLY A 108 2.64 0.48 -10.81
N SER A 109 1.44 0.68 -11.36
CA SER A 109 1.22 1.51 -12.55
C SER A 109 1.49 2.99 -12.31
N ALA A 110 1.14 3.53 -11.15
CA ALA A 110 1.41 4.92 -10.80
C ALA A 110 2.92 5.19 -10.70
N GLU A 111 3.66 4.31 -10.03
CA GLU A 111 5.12 4.43 -9.92
C GLU A 111 5.82 4.23 -11.28
N ALA A 112 5.32 3.30 -12.12
CA ALA A 112 5.84 3.16 -13.48
C ALA A 112 5.63 4.44 -14.32
N ILE A 113 4.47 5.09 -14.23
CA ILE A 113 4.25 6.39 -14.90
C ILE A 113 5.15 7.47 -14.30
N LYS A 114 5.34 7.49 -12.97
CA LYS A 114 6.22 8.44 -12.30
C LYS A 114 7.65 8.33 -12.83
N ARG A 115 8.17 7.11 -12.97
CA ARG A 115 9.47 6.85 -13.60
C ARG A 115 9.55 7.44 -15.01
N GLU A 116 8.57 7.14 -15.88
CA GLU A 116 8.57 7.66 -17.26
C GLU A 116 8.53 9.19 -17.31
N ILE A 117 7.83 9.83 -16.37
CA ILE A 117 7.82 11.29 -16.22
C ILE A 117 9.22 11.82 -15.89
N TYR A 118 9.93 11.20 -14.94
CA TYR A 118 11.28 11.66 -14.57
C TYR A 118 12.30 11.41 -15.68
N CYS A 119 12.25 10.26 -16.37
CA CYS A 119 13.06 10.02 -17.57
C CYS A 119 12.77 11.04 -18.69
N TYR A 120 11.49 11.37 -18.91
CA TYR A 120 11.06 12.37 -19.90
C TYR A 120 11.62 13.75 -19.58
N ARG A 121 11.50 14.19 -18.32
CA ARG A 121 11.96 15.52 -17.87
C ARG A 121 13.48 15.62 -17.84
N ALA A 122 14.17 14.52 -17.54
CA ALA A 122 15.63 14.47 -17.61
C ALA A 122 16.18 14.32 -19.04
N GLN A 123 15.33 14.11 -20.05
CA GLN A 123 15.73 13.96 -21.46
C GLN A 123 16.71 12.79 -21.71
N VAL A 124 16.53 11.67 -21.00
CA VAL A 124 17.45 10.51 -21.08
C VAL A 124 16.83 9.30 -21.79
N GLY A 125 17.67 8.39 -22.28
CA GLY A 125 17.25 7.15 -22.90
C GLY A 125 16.38 7.36 -24.13
N GLU A 126 15.17 6.79 -24.12
CA GLU A 126 14.21 6.95 -25.23
C GLU A 126 13.75 8.41 -25.41
N TYR A 127 13.98 9.29 -24.42
CA TYR A 127 13.50 10.68 -24.40
C TYR A 127 14.56 11.72 -24.80
N SER A 128 15.75 11.30 -25.24
CA SER A 128 16.81 12.21 -25.70
C SER A 128 16.43 12.99 -26.97
N ASP A 129 15.63 12.38 -27.86
CA ASP A 129 15.12 13.05 -29.06
C ASP A 129 13.88 13.89 -28.73
N ASN A 130 14.05 15.22 -28.70
CA ASN A 130 13.01 16.18 -28.38
C ASN A 130 11.83 16.17 -29.38
N THR A 131 12.05 15.75 -30.63
CA THR A 131 11.02 15.77 -31.68
C THR A 131 9.95 14.70 -31.46
N SER A 132 10.36 13.53 -30.95
CA SER A 132 9.47 12.39 -30.72
C SER A 132 9.15 12.13 -29.24
N ARG A 133 9.74 12.92 -28.33
CA ARG A 133 9.66 12.76 -26.87
C ARG A 133 8.23 12.65 -26.34
N ASP A 134 7.35 13.55 -26.79
CA ASP A 134 5.94 13.59 -26.39
C ASP A 134 5.17 12.36 -26.87
N ALA A 135 5.35 11.98 -28.13
CA ALA A 135 4.70 10.80 -28.69
C ALA A 135 5.13 9.52 -27.97
N LYS A 136 6.41 9.42 -27.59
CA LYS A 136 6.95 8.31 -26.80
C LYS A 136 6.35 8.25 -25.40
N LEU A 137 6.29 9.38 -24.69
CA LEU A 137 5.67 9.43 -23.35
C LEU A 137 4.20 9.02 -23.41
N ALA A 138 3.44 9.56 -24.37
CA ALA A 138 2.05 9.20 -24.58
C ALA A 138 1.89 7.69 -24.86
N ARG A 139 2.79 7.09 -25.64
CA ARG A 139 2.82 5.66 -25.91
C ARG A 139 3.11 4.84 -24.66
N LYS A 140 4.11 5.22 -23.85
CA LYS A 140 4.46 4.51 -22.60
C LYS A 140 3.31 4.57 -21.59
N VAL A 141 2.73 5.75 -21.38
CA VAL A 141 1.55 5.92 -20.52
C VAL A 141 0.39 5.05 -21.01
N LYS A 142 0.13 5.01 -22.33
CA LYS A 142 -0.89 4.14 -22.91
C LYS A 142 -0.61 2.66 -22.64
N VAL A 143 0.63 2.20 -22.82
CA VAL A 143 1.02 0.80 -22.55
C VAL A 143 0.83 0.45 -21.08
N ILE A 144 1.23 1.33 -20.16
CA ILE A 144 1.02 1.12 -18.72
C ILE A 144 -0.48 1.05 -18.40
N SER A 145 -1.28 1.97 -18.93
CA SER A 145 -2.74 1.93 -18.77
C SER A 145 -3.39 0.71 -19.41
N GLN A 146 -2.84 0.19 -20.51
CA GLN A 146 -3.34 -1.03 -21.16
C GLN A 146 -3.16 -2.27 -20.30
N ARG A 147 -2.11 -2.34 -19.47
CA ARG A 147 -1.91 -3.45 -18.50
C ARG A 147 -3.01 -3.53 -17.45
N LEU A 148 -3.68 -2.41 -17.17
CA LEU A 148 -4.82 -2.38 -16.28
C LEU A 148 -6.11 -2.82 -16.96
N LYS A 149 -6.21 -2.72 -18.30
CA LYS A 149 -7.43 -3.11 -19.03
C LYS A 149 -7.71 -4.59 -18.85
N GLY A 150 -8.97 -4.93 -18.59
CA GLY A 150 -9.39 -6.32 -18.33
C GLY A 150 -9.05 -6.83 -16.93
N THR A 151 -8.39 -6.03 -16.09
CA THR A 151 -8.22 -6.36 -14.66
C THR A 151 -9.45 -5.92 -13.86
N THR A 152 -9.60 -6.50 -12.67
CA THR A 152 -10.64 -6.17 -11.67
C THR A 152 -10.69 -4.69 -11.30
N VAL A 153 -9.63 -3.93 -11.56
CA VAL A 153 -9.55 -2.47 -11.38
C VAL A 153 -10.67 -1.75 -12.16
N HIS A 154 -11.00 -2.22 -13.38
CA HIS A 154 -12.04 -1.60 -14.21
C HIS A 154 -13.47 -1.96 -13.83
N HIS A 155 -13.66 -2.87 -12.87
CA HIS A 155 -14.97 -3.16 -12.29
C HIS A 155 -15.32 -2.19 -11.13
N THR A 156 -14.38 -1.31 -10.75
CA THR A 156 -14.56 -0.32 -9.69
C THR A 156 -14.64 1.08 -10.27
N SER A 157 -15.42 1.97 -9.64
CA SER A 157 -15.46 3.38 -10.03
C SER A 157 -14.15 4.09 -9.68
N PHE A 158 -13.57 4.80 -10.65
CA PHE A 158 -12.42 5.66 -10.43
C PHE A 158 -12.88 7.03 -9.93
N SER A 159 -12.34 7.50 -8.81
CA SER A 159 -12.41 8.92 -8.49
C SER A 159 -11.40 9.67 -9.36
N PRO A 160 -11.82 10.57 -10.25
CA PRO A 160 -10.88 11.38 -11.02
C PRO A 160 -10.03 12.24 -10.07
N TYR A 161 -8.81 12.55 -10.50
CA TYR A 161 -8.02 13.58 -9.85
C TYR A 161 -8.54 14.96 -10.28
N GLU A 162 -9.00 15.77 -9.32
CA GLU A 162 -9.65 17.06 -9.58
C GLU A 162 -8.67 18.26 -9.65
N GLY A 163 -7.37 18.02 -9.83
CA GLY A 163 -6.37 19.09 -9.90
C GLY A 163 -6.20 19.88 -8.59
N GLU A 164 -5.32 20.89 -8.62
CA GLU A 164 -5.12 21.86 -7.54
C GLU A 164 -6.34 22.77 -7.30
N VAL A 165 -7.22 22.89 -8.29
CA VAL A 165 -8.43 23.72 -8.25
C VAL A 165 -9.38 23.29 -7.12
N SER A 166 -9.49 21.99 -6.85
CA SER A 166 -10.29 21.45 -5.74
C SER A 166 -9.69 21.75 -4.35
N ARG A 167 -8.35 21.80 -4.26
CA ARG A 167 -7.62 21.99 -3.00
C ARG A 167 -7.72 23.44 -2.51
N ARG A 168 -7.69 24.41 -3.44
CA ARG A 168 -7.86 25.85 -3.15
C ARG A 168 -9.23 26.20 -2.57
N LYS A 169 -10.30 25.49 -2.93
CA LYS A 169 -11.64 25.68 -2.33
C LYS A 169 -11.74 25.22 -0.87
N ARG A 170 -10.84 24.35 -0.40
CA ARG A 170 -10.87 23.79 0.96
C ARG A 170 -9.90 24.48 1.94
N SER A 171 -8.96 25.29 1.43
CA SER A 171 -7.93 25.99 2.21
C SER A 171 -8.14 27.50 2.33
N SER A 172 -9.29 28.04 1.87
CA SER A 172 -9.56 29.48 1.92
C SER A 172 -9.95 30.02 3.30
N LEU A 173 -9.83 29.21 4.36
CA LEU A 173 -9.98 29.66 5.73
C LEU A 173 -8.63 29.63 6.45
N SER A 174 -8.01 30.81 6.50
CA SER A 174 -7.13 31.28 7.57
C SER A 174 -5.67 30.78 7.60
N LYS A 175 -4.75 31.73 7.31
CA LYS A 175 -3.35 31.87 7.81
C LYS A 175 -2.14 31.45 6.94
N ASP A 176 -2.29 30.93 5.73
CA ASP A 176 -1.11 30.46 4.96
C ASP A 176 -0.38 31.52 4.11
N LYS A 177 -0.98 32.70 3.89
CA LYS A 177 -0.43 33.69 2.92
C LYS A 177 0.93 34.27 3.33
N LYS A 178 1.23 34.41 4.63
CA LYS A 178 2.53 34.89 5.14
C LYS A 178 3.63 33.82 5.21
N ARG A 179 3.29 32.54 5.10
CA ARG A 179 4.27 31.43 5.10
C ARG A 179 4.70 31.04 3.67
N GLN A 180 3.87 31.36 2.68
CA GLN A 180 4.07 31.01 1.27
C GLN A 180 5.08 31.91 0.55
N GLU A 181 5.25 33.18 0.96
CA GLU A 181 6.21 34.10 0.33
C GLU A 181 7.65 33.85 0.80
N ALA A 182 7.87 33.24 1.97
CA ALA A 182 9.21 32.88 2.47
C ALA A 182 9.70 31.49 2.00
N GLN A 183 8.88 30.73 1.28
CA GLN A 183 9.18 29.37 0.79
C GLN A 183 9.34 29.29 -0.74
N GLN A 184 9.54 30.43 -1.40
CA GLN A 184 9.65 30.55 -2.86
C GLN A 184 10.99 30.07 -3.46
N HIS A 185 11.90 29.53 -2.66
CA HIS A 185 13.10 28.84 -3.16
C HIS A 185 12.90 27.31 -3.09
N HIS A 186 12.86 26.67 -4.25
CA HIS A 186 13.02 25.22 -4.51
C HIS A 186 11.83 24.26 -4.33
N GLN A 187 10.62 24.63 -4.77
CA GLN A 187 9.57 23.63 -5.00
C GLN A 187 9.54 23.20 -6.47
N ASP A 188 9.65 21.89 -6.74
CA ASP A 188 9.57 21.32 -8.08
C ASP A 188 8.24 21.70 -8.76
N ASP A 189 8.33 22.35 -9.92
CA ASP A 189 7.17 22.74 -10.72
C ASP A 189 6.48 21.54 -11.40
N ASN A 190 7.14 20.37 -11.40
CA ASN A 190 6.75 19.10 -12.02
C ASN A 190 6.72 19.10 -13.56
N PHE A 191 6.95 20.24 -14.21
CA PHE A 191 6.71 20.42 -15.65
C PHE A 191 7.95 20.83 -16.44
N SER A 192 8.94 21.46 -15.79
CA SER A 192 10.19 21.82 -16.42
C SER A 192 11.11 20.61 -16.59
N ASP A 193 11.96 20.70 -17.61
CA ASP A 193 13.07 19.78 -17.82
C ASP A 193 14.04 19.85 -16.64
N LEU A 194 14.65 18.72 -16.31
CA LEU A 194 15.46 18.54 -15.11
C LEU A 194 16.94 18.69 -15.44
N THR A 195 17.60 19.61 -14.76
CA THR A 195 19.06 19.62 -14.68
C THR A 195 19.53 18.51 -13.74
N PRO A 196 20.82 18.12 -13.80
CA PRO A 196 21.35 17.09 -12.90
C PRO A 196 21.15 17.41 -11.42
N GLU A 197 21.31 18.66 -11.01
CA GLU A 197 21.15 19.13 -9.63
C GLU A 197 19.69 19.04 -9.19
N ASN A 198 18.77 19.48 -10.05
CA ASN A 198 17.33 19.41 -9.79
C ASN A 198 16.85 17.96 -9.72
N TYR A 199 17.36 17.07 -10.58
CA TYR A 199 17.06 15.65 -10.52
C TYR A 199 17.55 15.02 -9.21
N LEU A 200 18.79 15.32 -8.81
CA LEU A 200 19.36 14.82 -7.55
C LEU A 200 18.50 15.20 -6.35
N VAL A 201 18.12 16.48 -6.23
CA VAL A 201 17.34 16.97 -5.09
C VAL A 201 15.90 16.46 -5.13
N TRP A 202 15.21 16.57 -6.28
CA TRP A 202 13.77 16.30 -6.36
C TRP A 202 13.42 14.83 -6.57
N ARG A 203 14.39 14.00 -6.99
CA ARG A 203 14.15 12.57 -7.23
C ARG A 203 14.96 11.66 -6.34
N VAL A 204 16.29 11.80 -6.35
CA VAL A 204 17.18 10.89 -5.61
C VAL A 204 17.05 11.12 -4.11
N GLU A 205 17.30 12.34 -3.66
CA GLU A 205 17.26 12.68 -2.24
C GLU A 205 15.85 12.61 -1.64
N ASP A 206 14.83 13.06 -2.38
CA ASP A 206 13.43 12.95 -1.93
C ASP A 206 13.05 11.49 -1.68
N GLN A 207 13.39 10.60 -2.62
CA GLN A 207 13.09 9.18 -2.49
C GLN A 207 13.91 8.52 -1.37
N PHE A 208 15.20 8.84 -1.26
CA PHE A 208 16.05 8.38 -0.16
C PHE A 208 15.46 8.77 1.21
N LYS A 209 15.10 10.05 1.39
CA LYS A 209 14.48 10.57 2.63
C LYS A 209 13.14 9.87 2.90
N TRP A 210 12.36 9.59 1.85
CA TRP A 210 11.12 8.84 1.97
C TRP A 210 11.34 7.42 2.47
N TYR A 211 12.28 6.66 1.86
CA TYR A 211 12.61 5.30 2.30
C TYR A 211 13.12 5.29 3.74
N ARG A 212 14.11 6.12 4.10
CA ARG A 212 14.64 6.19 5.49
C ARG A 212 13.59 6.53 6.53
N LYS A 213 12.68 7.45 6.22
CA LYS A 213 11.56 7.79 7.12
C LYS A 213 10.59 6.63 7.25
N ARG A 214 10.37 5.87 6.18
CA ARG A 214 9.43 4.76 6.14
C ARG A 214 9.99 3.53 6.86
N THR A 215 11.29 3.22 6.69
CA THR A 215 11.97 2.11 7.37
C THR A 215 11.92 2.28 8.88
N ARG A 216 12.21 3.47 9.41
CA ARG A 216 12.06 3.75 10.86
C ARG A 216 10.66 3.44 11.39
N LYS A 217 9.61 3.73 10.61
CA LYS A 217 8.23 3.42 11.02
C LYS A 217 7.91 1.93 10.96
N LEU A 218 8.42 1.24 9.94
CA LEU A 218 8.24 -0.20 9.78
C LEU A 218 9.00 -0.97 10.86
N ASP A 219 10.21 -0.52 11.21
CA ASP A 219 11.04 -1.08 12.27
C ASP A 219 10.34 -1.02 13.65
N ILE A 220 9.80 0.14 14.01
CA ILE A 220 9.02 0.30 15.25
C ILE A 220 7.76 -0.58 15.23
N GLN A 221 7.09 -0.71 14.08
CA GLN A 221 5.92 -1.58 13.95
C GLN A 221 6.31 -3.04 14.13
N LEU A 222 7.35 -3.51 13.44
CA LEU A 222 7.82 -4.89 13.47
C LEU A 222 8.14 -5.31 14.91
N HIS A 223 9.00 -4.55 15.59
CA HIS A 223 9.36 -4.83 16.98
C HIS A 223 8.15 -4.76 17.92
N GLY A 224 7.27 -3.77 17.74
CA GLY A 224 6.07 -3.63 18.56
C GLY A 224 5.14 -4.85 18.47
N TYR A 225 4.90 -5.36 17.25
CA TYR A 225 4.08 -6.55 17.06
C TYR A 225 4.79 -7.83 17.52
N GLN A 226 6.09 -8.00 17.26
CA GLN A 226 6.86 -9.16 17.72
C GLN A 226 6.88 -9.26 19.25
N TRP A 227 7.18 -8.16 19.95
CA TRP A 227 7.08 -8.10 21.40
C TRP A 227 5.66 -8.39 21.89
N GLY A 228 4.64 -7.88 21.18
CA GLY A 228 3.25 -8.22 21.47
C GLY A 228 2.98 -9.72 21.44
N VAL A 229 3.45 -10.42 20.40
CA VAL A 229 3.32 -11.88 20.27
C VAL A 229 4.03 -12.62 21.40
N TYR A 230 5.26 -12.24 21.75
CA TYR A 230 6.01 -12.88 22.83
C TYR A 230 5.38 -12.64 24.21
N ILE A 231 4.93 -11.42 24.48
CA ILE A 231 4.23 -11.09 25.73
C ILE A 231 2.94 -11.92 25.83
N LEU A 232 2.15 -12.01 24.76
CA LEU A 232 0.92 -12.80 24.75
C LEU A 232 1.20 -14.29 24.97
N GLY A 233 2.26 -14.84 24.37
CA GLY A 233 2.70 -16.22 24.63
C GLY A 233 3.08 -16.44 26.10
N GLY A 234 3.84 -15.52 26.69
CA GLY A 234 4.21 -15.57 28.11
C GLY A 234 3.02 -15.44 29.05
N VAL A 235 2.08 -14.54 28.76
CA VAL A 235 0.82 -14.40 29.52
C VAL A 235 0.00 -15.69 29.42
N GLY A 236 -0.10 -16.30 28.24
CA GLY A 236 -0.76 -17.59 28.07
C GLY A 236 -0.15 -18.68 28.95
N SER A 237 1.18 -18.80 28.97
CA SER A 237 1.87 -19.75 29.87
C SER A 237 1.63 -19.45 31.35
N PHE A 238 1.59 -18.18 31.73
CA PHE A 238 1.33 -17.77 33.11
C PHE A 238 -0.11 -18.07 33.55
N LEU A 239 -1.10 -17.91 32.66
CA LEU A 239 -2.50 -18.22 32.95
C LEU A 239 -2.72 -19.71 33.26
N VAL A 240 -2.03 -20.62 32.56
CA VAL A 240 -2.03 -22.06 32.88
C VAL A 240 -1.54 -22.30 34.31
N ALA A 241 -0.46 -21.62 34.73
CA ALA A 241 0.07 -21.77 36.09
C ALA A 241 -0.90 -21.28 37.17
N LEU A 242 -1.83 -20.39 36.84
CA LEU A 242 -2.90 -19.91 37.73
C LEU A 242 -4.17 -20.78 37.68
N GLY A 243 -4.19 -21.87 36.89
CA GLY A 243 -5.36 -22.71 36.69
C GLY A 243 -6.47 -22.06 35.85
N GLN A 244 -6.13 -21.03 35.06
CA GLN A 244 -7.05 -20.28 34.18
C GLN A 244 -6.95 -20.80 32.74
N ASP A 245 -7.11 -22.11 32.56
CA ASP A 245 -6.83 -22.81 31.30
C ASP A 245 -7.70 -22.33 30.12
N THR A 246 -8.94 -21.94 30.40
CA THR A 246 -9.91 -21.41 29.41
C THR A 246 -9.45 -20.09 28.79
N SER A 247 -8.79 -19.22 29.57
CA SER A 247 -8.34 -17.90 29.13
C SER A 247 -7.12 -17.92 28.20
N VAL A 248 -6.40 -19.05 28.15
CA VAL A 248 -5.24 -19.24 27.26
C VAL A 248 -5.66 -19.07 25.79
N ALA A 249 -6.85 -19.54 25.42
CA ALA A 249 -7.38 -19.42 24.07
C ALA A 249 -7.41 -17.96 23.58
N VAL A 250 -7.73 -17.01 24.46
CA VAL A 250 -7.77 -15.57 24.12
C VAL A 250 -6.37 -15.05 23.80
N THR A 251 -5.37 -15.42 24.61
CA THR A 251 -3.98 -15.00 24.39
C THR A 251 -3.41 -15.57 23.09
N THR A 252 -3.72 -16.83 22.78
CA THR A 252 -3.33 -17.49 21.52
C THR A 252 -4.01 -16.83 20.32
N ALA A 253 -5.31 -16.52 20.41
CA ALA A 253 -6.03 -15.85 19.33
C ALA A 253 -5.50 -14.44 19.05
N LEU A 254 -5.15 -13.68 20.10
CA LEU A 254 -4.51 -12.37 19.97
C LEU A 254 -3.12 -12.48 19.32
N ALA A 255 -2.31 -13.45 19.74
CA ALA A 255 -0.98 -13.68 19.17
C ALA A 255 -1.08 -14.04 17.68
N ALA A 256 -2.00 -14.94 17.33
CA ALA A 256 -2.30 -15.30 15.95
C ALA A 256 -2.74 -14.09 15.13
N ALA A 257 -3.63 -13.23 15.66
CA ALA A 257 -4.08 -12.03 14.97
C ALA A 257 -2.94 -11.04 14.70
N PHE A 258 -2.01 -10.88 15.62
CA PHE A 258 -0.83 -10.02 15.45
C PHE A 258 0.11 -10.59 14.39
N SER A 259 0.38 -11.89 14.44
CA SER A 259 1.21 -12.59 13.45
C SER A 259 0.62 -12.49 12.05
N SER A 260 -0.68 -12.79 11.88
CA SER A 260 -1.37 -12.66 10.59
C SER A 260 -1.35 -11.21 10.08
N PHE A 261 -1.42 -10.21 10.96
CA PHE A 261 -1.37 -8.82 10.54
C PHE A 261 0.03 -8.39 10.07
N LEU A 262 1.09 -8.87 10.72
CA LEU A 262 2.48 -8.65 10.29
C LEU A 262 2.74 -9.27 8.92
N GLU A 263 2.31 -10.51 8.76
CA GLU A 263 2.49 -11.28 7.53
C GLU A 263 1.73 -10.65 6.35
N LEU A 264 0.45 -10.30 6.55
CA LEU A 264 -0.37 -9.66 5.52
C LEU A 264 0.22 -8.34 5.02
N LYS A 265 0.89 -7.58 5.89
CA LYS A 265 1.53 -6.32 5.53
C LYS A 265 2.93 -6.49 4.93
N ARG A 266 3.49 -7.70 4.95
CA ARG A 266 4.89 -8.00 4.58
C ARG A 266 5.86 -6.98 5.19
N VAL A 267 5.70 -6.68 6.49
CA VAL A 267 6.41 -5.58 7.18
C VAL A 267 7.92 -5.77 7.11
N GLU A 268 8.40 -6.99 7.39
CA GLU A 268 9.81 -7.34 7.41
C GLU A 268 10.44 -7.24 6.01
N THR A 269 9.85 -7.89 5.01
CA THR A 269 10.37 -7.86 3.64
C THR A 269 10.38 -6.45 3.07
N THR A 270 9.32 -5.67 3.32
CA THR A 270 9.26 -4.25 2.91
C THR A 270 10.33 -3.41 3.63
N LEU A 271 10.61 -3.69 4.91
CA LEU A 271 11.67 -3.00 5.67
C LEU A 271 13.05 -3.27 5.04
N ILE A 272 13.35 -4.53 4.73
CA ILE A 272 14.61 -4.94 4.10
C ILE A 272 14.76 -4.27 2.73
N ALA A 273 13.74 -4.38 1.87
CA ALA A 273 13.76 -3.81 0.53
C ALA A 273 13.95 -2.28 0.54
N TYR A 274 13.29 -1.57 1.46
CA TYR A 274 13.49 -0.12 1.58
C TYR A 274 14.86 0.28 2.13
N ASN A 275 15.46 -0.52 3.02
CA ASN A 275 16.83 -0.27 3.47
C ASN A 275 17.82 -0.45 2.31
N GLN A 276 17.71 -1.57 1.56
CA GLN A 276 18.54 -1.82 0.38
C GLN A 276 18.41 -0.71 -0.66
N ALA A 277 17.18 -0.33 -1.03
CA ALA A 277 16.95 0.75 -1.98
C ALA A 277 17.46 2.11 -1.46
N ALA A 278 17.40 2.36 -0.15
CA ALA A 278 17.97 3.59 0.43
C ALA A 278 19.50 3.59 0.40
N ASP A 279 20.14 2.45 0.66
CA ASP A 279 21.59 2.31 0.59
C ASP A 279 22.07 2.47 -0.87
N ASP A 280 21.39 1.82 -1.83
CA ASP A 280 21.68 1.99 -3.27
C ASP A 280 21.55 3.45 -3.73
N LEU A 281 20.50 4.16 -3.31
CA LEU A 281 20.32 5.57 -3.65
C LEU A 281 21.37 6.47 -2.99
N TYR A 282 21.82 6.11 -1.79
CA TYR A 282 22.91 6.81 -1.11
C TYR A 282 24.24 6.61 -1.84
N ASP A 283 24.52 5.39 -2.30
CA ASP A 283 25.71 5.07 -3.07
C ASP A 283 25.71 5.79 -4.43
N ILE A 284 24.56 5.82 -5.12
CA ILE A 284 24.39 6.60 -6.35
C ILE A 284 24.66 8.09 -6.10
N SER A 285 24.10 8.65 -5.03
CA SER A 285 24.32 10.05 -4.66
C SER A 285 25.79 10.31 -4.33
N THR A 286 26.43 9.42 -3.57
CA THR A 286 27.84 9.54 -3.18
C THR A 286 28.77 9.47 -4.40
N TRP A 287 28.51 8.52 -5.30
CA TRP A 287 29.21 8.41 -6.58
C TRP A 287 29.08 9.70 -7.40
N TRP A 288 27.87 10.25 -7.51
CA TRP A 288 27.62 11.48 -8.27
C TRP A 288 28.39 12.69 -7.73
N HIS A 289 28.46 12.84 -6.40
CA HIS A 289 29.22 13.93 -5.78
C HIS A 289 30.73 13.80 -5.97
N GLY A 290 31.24 12.58 -6.22
CA GLY A 290 32.66 12.34 -6.50
C GLY A 290 33.10 12.68 -7.92
N LEU A 291 32.16 12.96 -8.84
CA LEU A 291 32.47 13.26 -10.24
C LEU A 291 32.90 14.72 -10.44
N SER A 292 33.79 14.95 -11.40
CA SER A 292 34.08 16.29 -11.93
C SER A 292 32.90 16.84 -12.75
N ASP A 293 32.85 18.15 -12.99
CA ASP A 293 31.73 18.77 -13.71
C ASP A 293 31.64 18.33 -15.19
N GLN A 294 32.78 17.98 -15.80
CA GLN A 294 32.82 17.36 -17.12
C GLN A 294 32.16 15.97 -17.09
N GLU A 295 32.57 15.13 -16.13
CA GLU A 295 32.02 13.78 -15.98
C GLU A 295 30.53 13.81 -15.63
N LYS A 296 30.07 14.76 -14.82
CA LYS A 296 28.63 14.92 -14.51
C LYS A 296 27.80 15.14 -15.77
N SER A 297 28.28 15.98 -16.68
CA SER A 297 27.59 16.24 -17.95
C SER A 297 27.49 14.97 -18.81
N GLU A 298 28.57 14.18 -18.86
CA GLU A 298 28.62 12.93 -19.63
C GLU A 298 27.85 11.77 -18.97
N LYS A 299 27.77 11.74 -17.64
CA LYS A 299 27.21 10.64 -16.85
C LYS A 299 25.81 10.91 -16.31
N PHE A 300 25.18 12.03 -16.68
CA PHE A 300 23.82 12.36 -16.22
C PHE A 300 22.79 11.29 -16.60
N GLU A 301 22.86 10.74 -17.81
CA GLU A 301 21.98 9.63 -18.20
C GLU A 301 22.16 8.40 -17.31
N LEU A 302 23.40 8.08 -16.93
CA LEU A 302 23.70 6.96 -16.05
C LEU A 302 23.10 7.19 -14.65
N LEU A 303 23.18 8.40 -14.10
CA LEU A 303 22.54 8.79 -12.83
C LEU A 303 21.03 8.52 -12.85
N VAL A 304 20.35 8.98 -13.91
CA VAL A 304 18.89 8.85 -14.01
C VAL A 304 18.49 7.38 -14.19
N ILE A 305 19.17 6.65 -15.07
CA ILE A 305 18.85 5.25 -15.34
C ILE A 305 19.11 4.37 -14.11
N SER A 306 20.22 4.58 -13.39
CA SER A 306 20.52 3.82 -12.17
C SER A 306 19.48 4.08 -11.09
N THR A 307 19.17 5.35 -10.84
CA THR A 307 18.15 5.78 -9.86
C THR A 307 16.78 5.18 -10.17
N GLU A 308 16.28 5.36 -11.40
CA GLU A 308 14.97 4.85 -11.77
C GLU A 308 14.93 3.32 -11.81
N ARG A 309 16.06 2.66 -12.08
CA ARG A 309 16.16 1.20 -11.99
C ARG A 309 16.06 0.72 -10.56
N THR A 310 16.79 1.30 -9.62
CA THR A 310 16.73 0.97 -8.18
C THR A 310 15.31 1.12 -7.63
N ILE A 311 14.64 2.23 -7.97
CA ILE A 311 13.26 2.48 -7.51
C ILE A 311 12.28 1.52 -8.18
N GLN A 312 12.49 1.21 -9.46
CA GLN A 312 11.65 0.25 -10.17
C GLN A 312 11.82 -1.18 -9.64
N SER A 313 13.04 -1.62 -9.35
CA SER A 313 13.30 -2.98 -8.85
C SER A 313 12.66 -3.20 -7.49
N GLU A 314 12.76 -2.22 -6.58
CA GLU A 314 12.06 -2.24 -5.29
C GLU A 314 10.55 -2.38 -5.50
N ASN A 315 9.95 -1.49 -6.30
CA ASN A 315 8.50 -1.51 -6.51
C ASN A 315 8.02 -2.79 -7.20
N VAL A 316 8.76 -3.35 -8.17
CA VAL A 316 8.40 -4.62 -8.81
C VAL A 316 8.51 -5.79 -7.83
N GLY A 317 9.57 -5.83 -7.02
CA GLY A 317 9.72 -6.84 -5.96
C GLY A 317 8.57 -6.77 -4.97
N TRP A 318 8.26 -5.57 -4.48
CA TRP A 318 7.13 -5.33 -3.58
C TRP A 318 5.77 -5.74 -4.18
N VAL A 319 5.52 -5.41 -5.46
CA VAL A 319 4.29 -5.83 -6.17
C VAL A 319 4.18 -7.36 -6.22
N GLN A 320 5.29 -8.04 -6.53
CA GLN A 320 5.33 -9.50 -6.61
C GLN A 320 5.05 -10.14 -5.24
N GLU A 321 5.80 -9.73 -4.20
CA GLU A 321 5.63 -10.24 -2.84
C GLU A 321 4.20 -10.05 -2.30
N MET A 322 3.57 -8.91 -2.61
CA MET A 322 2.21 -8.64 -2.18
C MET A 322 1.19 -9.45 -2.99
N ASN A 323 1.41 -9.69 -4.28
CA ASN A 323 0.56 -10.58 -5.08
C ASN A 323 0.65 -12.01 -4.56
N ASP A 324 1.86 -12.48 -4.22
CA ASP A 324 2.08 -13.82 -3.67
C ASP A 324 1.40 -13.96 -2.30
N ALA A 325 1.51 -12.94 -1.44
CA ALA A 325 0.79 -12.88 -0.16
C ALA A 325 -0.74 -12.97 -0.32
N LEU A 326 -1.29 -12.29 -1.33
CA LEU A 326 -2.72 -12.36 -1.60
C LEU A 326 -3.13 -13.72 -2.15
N ALA A 327 -2.30 -14.33 -3.02
CA ALA A 327 -2.57 -15.65 -3.57
C ALA A 327 -2.61 -16.73 -2.46
N GLU A 328 -1.65 -16.67 -1.54
CA GLU A 328 -1.60 -17.53 -0.35
C GLU A 328 -2.85 -17.36 0.53
N LEU A 329 -3.19 -16.11 0.87
CA LEU A 329 -4.36 -15.76 1.66
C LEU A 329 -5.69 -16.26 1.04
N TYR A 330 -5.84 -16.16 -0.28
CA TYR A 330 -7.05 -16.64 -0.97
C TYR A 330 -7.06 -18.17 -1.13
N GLY A 331 -5.90 -18.80 -1.39
CA GLY A 331 -5.77 -20.25 -1.49
C GLY A 331 -6.13 -20.98 -0.19
N GLU A 332 -5.73 -20.43 0.96
CA GLU A 332 -6.12 -20.96 2.27
C GLU A 332 -7.63 -20.84 2.52
N THR A 333 -8.26 -19.76 2.04
CA THR A 333 -9.70 -19.53 2.22
C THR A 333 -10.53 -20.58 1.47
N GLU A 334 -10.16 -20.91 0.23
CA GLU A 334 -10.87 -21.91 -0.58
C GLU A 334 -10.76 -23.33 0.01
N GLN A 335 -9.60 -23.71 0.57
CA GLN A 335 -9.44 -25.00 1.25
C GLN A 335 -10.26 -25.10 2.55
N SER A 336 -10.44 -23.99 3.26
CA SER A 336 -11.26 -23.95 4.47
C SER A 336 -12.77 -24.08 4.18
N GLU A 337 -13.25 -23.51 3.07
CA GLU A 337 -14.63 -23.68 2.60
C GLU A 337 -14.91 -25.11 2.12
N ASP A 338 -13.95 -25.76 1.47
CA ASP A 338 -14.10 -27.12 0.95
C ASP A 338 -14.12 -28.16 2.09
N LYS A 339 -13.29 -27.99 3.13
CA LYS A 339 -13.34 -28.82 4.35
C LYS A 339 -14.63 -28.67 5.16
N GLY A 340 -15.33 -27.54 5.03
CA GLY A 340 -16.66 -27.32 5.63
C GLY A 340 -17.79 -28.06 4.90
N LYS A 341 -17.53 -28.62 3.72
CA LYS A 341 -18.46 -29.41 2.91
C LYS A 341 -17.97 -30.86 2.78
N ASN A 342 -17.90 -31.62 3.86
CA ASN A 342 -17.79 -33.08 3.73
C ASN A 342 -19.19 -33.75 3.70
N PRO A 343 -19.39 -34.76 2.84
CA PRO A 343 -20.70 -35.33 2.53
C PRO A 343 -21.22 -36.21 3.69
N SER A 344 -22.53 -36.17 3.92
CA SER A 344 -23.22 -37.08 4.84
C SER A 344 -22.79 -38.53 4.64
N PRO A 345 -22.56 -39.31 5.72
CA PRO A 345 -22.35 -40.73 5.58
C PRO A 345 -23.66 -41.36 5.12
N SER A 346 -23.67 -41.91 3.90
CA SER A 346 -24.74 -42.81 3.47
C SER A 346 -24.76 -44.01 4.42
N GLN A 347 -25.72 -44.04 5.33
CA GLN A 347 -26.11 -45.24 6.05
C GLN A 347 -26.45 -46.31 5.01
N LYS A 348 -25.58 -47.30 4.84
CA LYS A 348 -26.02 -48.62 4.39
C LYS A 348 -26.64 -49.28 5.61
N VAL A 349 -27.97 -49.25 5.63
CA VAL A 349 -28.78 -50.12 6.48
C VAL A 349 -28.65 -51.51 5.90
N ASP A 350 -27.94 -52.39 6.61
CA ASP A 350 -28.11 -53.83 6.46
C ASP A 350 -29.53 -54.18 6.91
N THR A 351 -30.33 -54.73 5.99
CA THR A 351 -31.45 -55.60 6.37
C THR A 351 -31.71 -56.64 5.30
N LYS A 352 -31.47 -57.89 5.73
CA LYS A 352 -31.89 -59.20 5.22
C LYS A 352 -31.11 -59.84 4.08
#